data_AF-A0A931KG63-F1
#
_entry.id   AF-A0A931KG63-F1
#
_cell.length_a   1.000
_cell.length_b   1.000
_cell.length_c   1.000
_cell.angle_alpha   90.00
_cell.angle_beta   90.00
_cell.angle_gamma   90.00
#
_symmetry.space_group_name_H-M   'P 1'
#
loop_
_entity.id
_entity.type
_entity.pdbx_description
1 polymer ?
#
loop_
_entity_poly.entity_id
_entity_poly.type
_entity_poly.pdbx_seq_one_letter_code
_entity_poly.pdbx_strand_id
1 'polypeptide(L)'
;MKCHREFCAERACSRSSLRILLVCISFSFGSFAEIASAQTAPDSKFSKIPQAYETTKDIPYGVTDSTDDYTKERRKLDIYLPKGMKDFPTIVWFHGGGLTGGSKSIPKGLQDKGFAVVAPNYRLSPRVKSPAYIEDAAAAVAWTFENIEKYGGSKSKIIVGGISAGGYLSLMIGLDKSWLSKHGIDADSIAALVPISGQTITHFTVRAEKGIPDKRPVVDEMAPLFHVRKDSPPMLLVTGDPELEMLGRAEENAYLARMMKIAGHTRTTLYRLEGFDHGGIGEASLPLVVKFVRGIQEERNGNANLDERKLPATASRMKTRKISGWTVHVNERLLAEEMKSSTSKAMELLERQLNEIVKVVPAEAVAKLRQVPLWFSPEYPGVAPKAEYHPDAGWLKDNGRDTAMAKGVEFTNVRIFERETARMPNFALHELAHAYHDRFLSGGFANAEVAAAFENAKAMGLYENVQRTFGDGRTSKERAYAMTNPMEYFAECTESYFAKNDFYPFTRDELNKYDTRMTELLQQLWGEAQPAKNSR
;
A
#
# COMPACT_ATOMS: atom_id res chain seq x y z
N MET A 1 -40.36 51.53 25.08
CA MET A 1 -39.59 52.81 24.95
C MET A 1 -38.50 52.75 26.02
N LYS A 2 -37.19 52.77 25.77
CA LYS A 2 -36.34 53.37 24.73
C LYS A 2 -35.21 52.41 24.29
N CYS A 3 -34.77 52.68 23.07
CA CYS A 3 -33.70 52.06 22.29
C CYS A 3 -32.36 52.79 22.51
N HIS A 4 -31.24 52.09 22.31
CA HIS A 4 -29.87 52.57 22.05
C HIS A 4 -29.17 51.40 21.33
N ARG A 5 -28.32 51.50 20.29
CA ARG A 5 -27.39 52.51 19.71
C ARG A 5 -27.05 52.03 18.27
N GLU A 6 -27.00 52.90 17.25
CA GLU A 6 -25.79 53.51 16.62
C GLU A 6 -24.81 52.49 15.97
N PHE A 7 -24.25 52.62 14.75
CA PHE A 7 -24.02 53.77 13.83
C PHE A 7 -23.76 53.23 12.39
N CYS A 8 -24.08 54.00 11.35
CA CYS A 8 -23.97 53.65 9.92
C CYS A 8 -22.90 54.48 9.17
N ALA A 9 -22.21 53.80 8.25
CA ALA A 9 -21.85 54.16 6.86
C ALA A 9 -20.80 55.25 6.48
N GLU A 10 -19.98 54.81 5.50
CA GLU A 10 -19.39 55.50 4.33
C GLU A 10 -18.13 56.41 4.44
N ARG A 11 -17.15 56.10 3.57
CA ARG A 11 -16.48 57.08 2.67
C ARG A 11 -15.63 56.41 1.58
N ALA A 12 -15.87 56.80 0.34
CA ALA A 12 -14.97 56.64 -0.81
C ALA A 12 -13.89 57.73 -0.82
N CYS A 13 -12.72 57.48 -1.43
CA CYS A 13 -11.71 58.53 -1.65
C CYS A 13 -10.92 58.35 -2.97
N SER A 14 -10.36 59.47 -3.41
CA SER A 14 -9.95 59.86 -4.75
C SER A 14 -8.42 59.92 -4.93
N ARG A 15 -7.99 59.90 -6.20
CA ARG A 15 -6.69 60.20 -6.86
C ARG A 15 -5.64 61.02 -6.07
N SER A 16 -4.34 60.68 -6.26
CA SER A 16 -3.24 61.62 -6.62
C SER A 16 -1.91 60.91 -6.94
N SER A 17 -1.12 61.55 -7.81
CA SER A 17 0.08 61.14 -8.56
C SER A 17 1.41 61.19 -7.78
N LEU A 18 2.45 60.40 -8.16
CA LEU A 18 3.86 60.89 -8.18
C LEU A 18 4.89 59.99 -8.93
N ARG A 19 5.52 60.61 -9.95
CA ARG A 19 6.93 60.63 -10.43
C ARG A 19 7.71 59.38 -10.87
N ILE A 20 8.17 59.52 -12.11
CA ILE A 20 9.22 58.82 -12.87
C ILE A 20 10.62 59.10 -12.29
N LEU A 21 11.47 58.08 -12.21
CA LEU A 21 12.92 58.22 -12.31
C LEU A 21 13.48 57.12 -13.23
N LEU A 22 14.00 57.54 -14.38
CA LEU A 22 14.73 56.70 -15.33
C LEU A 22 16.22 56.70 -14.95
N VAL A 23 16.83 55.52 -14.85
CA VAL A 23 18.28 55.36 -15.01
C VAL A 23 18.50 54.21 -16.00
N CYS A 24 19.02 54.56 -17.18
CA CYS A 24 19.43 53.63 -18.22
C CYS A 24 20.79 53.02 -17.88
N ILE A 25 20.90 51.70 -17.92
CA ILE A 25 22.18 51.01 -18.14
C ILE A 25 21.98 50.02 -19.29
N SER A 26 22.73 50.30 -20.35
CA SER A 26 22.89 49.53 -21.59
C SER A 26 23.55 48.17 -21.34
N PHE A 27 22.99 47.10 -21.91
CA PHE A 27 23.71 45.85 -22.13
C PHE A 27 23.68 45.45 -23.60
N SER A 28 24.89 45.19 -24.11
CA SER A 28 25.23 44.84 -25.47
C SER A 28 24.72 43.45 -25.87
N PHE A 29 24.41 43.31 -27.15
CA PHE A 29 24.04 42.08 -27.84
C PHE A 29 25.08 40.98 -27.67
N GLY A 30 24.64 39.81 -27.18
CA GLY A 30 25.36 38.55 -27.21
C GLY A 30 24.42 37.44 -27.70
N SER A 31 24.88 36.69 -28.69
CA SER A 31 24.17 35.67 -29.46
C SER A 31 23.44 34.64 -28.60
N PHE A 32 22.12 34.47 -28.83
CA PHE A 32 21.35 33.34 -28.30
C PHE A 32 21.57 32.12 -29.19
N ALA A 33 22.40 31.19 -28.73
CA ALA A 33 22.38 29.82 -29.19
C ALA A 33 21.18 29.09 -28.54
N GLU A 34 20.48 28.29 -29.34
CA GLU A 34 19.31 27.49 -28.99
C GLU A 34 19.55 26.61 -27.75
N ILE A 35 18.78 26.87 -26.69
CA ILE A 35 18.46 25.84 -25.69
C ILE A 35 17.14 25.23 -26.14
N ALA A 36 17.25 24.13 -26.88
CA ALA A 36 16.12 23.26 -27.17
C ALA A 36 15.55 22.76 -25.82
N SER A 37 14.30 23.11 -25.54
CA SER A 37 13.55 22.57 -24.41
C SER A 37 13.45 21.06 -24.60
N ALA A 38 14.03 20.29 -23.68
CA ALA A 38 13.81 18.86 -23.57
C ALA A 38 12.32 18.63 -23.25
N GLN A 39 11.52 18.41 -24.29
CA GLN A 39 10.21 17.77 -24.17
C GLN A 39 10.43 16.39 -23.56
N THR A 40 9.87 16.19 -22.37
CA THR A 40 9.76 14.89 -21.73
C THR A 40 9.07 13.92 -22.70
N ALA A 41 9.83 12.92 -23.17
CA ALA A 41 9.28 11.83 -23.96
C ALA A 41 8.23 11.06 -23.15
N PRO A 42 7.09 10.66 -23.75
CA PRO A 42 6.13 9.80 -23.07
C PRO A 42 6.69 8.38 -22.94
N ASP A 43 6.52 7.80 -21.74
CA ASP A 43 6.86 6.41 -21.41
C ASP A 43 6.32 5.41 -22.45
N SER A 44 7.23 4.86 -23.26
CA SER A 44 6.91 3.94 -24.36
C SER A 44 7.05 2.46 -23.96
N LYS A 45 6.37 2.03 -22.89
CA LYS A 45 6.29 0.60 -22.49
C LYS A 45 4.87 0.01 -22.57
N PHE A 46 4.06 0.46 -23.52
CA PHE A 46 2.89 -0.29 -23.98
C PHE A 46 2.86 -0.27 -25.51
N SER A 47 3.13 -1.42 -26.11
CA SER A 47 2.86 -1.65 -27.53
C SER A 47 1.39 -1.32 -27.81
N LYS A 48 1.15 -0.26 -28.60
CA LYS A 48 -0.17 0.14 -29.09
C LYS A 48 -0.67 -0.91 -30.09
N ILE A 49 -1.30 -1.97 -29.60
CA ILE A 49 -2.39 -2.59 -30.36
C ILE A 49 -3.63 -1.73 -30.08
N PRO A 50 -4.36 -1.22 -31.09
CA PRO A 50 -5.65 -0.60 -30.87
C PRO A 50 -6.55 -1.60 -30.13
N GLN A 51 -6.84 -1.32 -28.87
CA GLN A 51 -7.57 -2.26 -28.02
C GLN A 51 -9.05 -2.18 -28.38
N ALA A 52 -9.52 -3.08 -29.23
CA ALA A 52 -10.95 -3.19 -29.51
C ALA A 52 -11.66 -3.76 -28.28
N TYR A 53 -12.82 -3.20 -27.91
CA TYR A 53 -13.68 -3.73 -26.85
C TYR A 53 -14.99 -4.24 -27.42
N GLU A 54 -15.62 -5.17 -26.72
CA GLU A 54 -17.02 -5.55 -26.96
C GLU A 54 -17.86 -5.41 -25.71
N THR A 55 -19.14 -5.13 -25.92
CA THR A 55 -20.15 -5.17 -24.88
C THR A 55 -21.12 -6.31 -25.14
N THR A 56 -21.27 -7.21 -24.17
CA THR A 56 -22.39 -8.15 -24.11
C THR A 56 -23.37 -7.65 -23.07
N LYS A 57 -24.65 -7.52 -23.45
CA LYS A 57 -25.68 -6.93 -22.59
C LYS A 57 -26.65 -7.98 -22.06
N ASP A 58 -27.30 -7.62 -20.95
CA ASP A 58 -28.46 -8.32 -20.39
C ASP A 58 -28.24 -9.80 -20.08
N ILE A 59 -27.03 -10.14 -19.64
CA ILE A 59 -26.68 -11.49 -19.21
C ILE A 59 -27.35 -11.76 -17.85
N PRO A 60 -28.18 -12.81 -17.72
CA PRO A 60 -28.81 -13.14 -16.45
C PRO A 60 -27.76 -13.67 -15.45
N TYR A 61 -27.95 -13.37 -14.17
CA TYR A 61 -27.14 -13.92 -13.08
C TYR A 61 -28.03 -14.44 -11.93
N GLY A 62 -27.51 -15.39 -11.14
CA GLY A 62 -28.25 -16.01 -10.04
C GLY A 62 -29.32 -16.99 -10.54
N VAL A 63 -30.51 -16.98 -9.92
CA VAL A 63 -31.60 -17.94 -10.24
C VAL A 63 -32.21 -17.62 -11.60
N THR A 64 -31.91 -18.44 -12.61
CA THR A 64 -32.40 -18.27 -14.00
C THR A 64 -33.84 -18.74 -14.21
N ASP A 65 -34.35 -19.61 -13.33
CA ASP A 65 -35.68 -20.21 -13.45
C ASP A 65 -36.75 -19.48 -12.61
N SER A 66 -36.47 -18.25 -12.16
CA SER A 66 -37.43 -17.43 -11.43
C SER A 66 -38.68 -17.20 -12.28
N THR A 67 -39.87 -17.34 -11.71
CA THR A 67 -41.13 -16.97 -12.39
C THR A 67 -41.48 -15.49 -12.22
N ASP A 68 -40.81 -14.76 -11.32
CA ASP A 68 -41.01 -13.33 -11.10
C ASP A 68 -40.30 -12.47 -12.17
N ASP A 69 -41.08 -11.73 -12.95
CA ASP A 69 -40.59 -10.88 -14.04
C ASP A 69 -39.69 -9.75 -13.54
N TYR A 70 -39.91 -9.24 -12.33
CA TYR A 70 -39.04 -8.21 -11.76
C TYR A 70 -37.64 -8.72 -11.49
N THR A 71 -37.55 -9.91 -10.89
CA THR A 71 -36.28 -10.58 -10.66
C THR A 71 -35.56 -10.85 -11.98
N LYS A 72 -36.26 -11.29 -13.04
CA LYS A 72 -35.65 -11.47 -14.38
C LYS A 72 -35.16 -10.15 -14.99
N GLU A 73 -35.90 -9.06 -14.79
CA GLU A 73 -35.54 -7.73 -15.29
C GLU A 73 -34.28 -7.19 -14.60
N ARG A 74 -34.22 -7.31 -13.26
CA ARG A 74 -33.16 -6.71 -12.44
C ARG A 74 -31.93 -7.58 -12.24
N ARG A 75 -32.04 -8.91 -12.28
CA ARG A 75 -30.86 -9.80 -12.17
C ARG A 75 -30.16 -10.00 -13.51
N LYS A 76 -29.74 -8.88 -14.09
CA LYS A 76 -29.01 -8.80 -15.36
C LYS A 76 -27.75 -7.98 -15.21
N LEU A 77 -26.69 -8.36 -15.91
CA LEU A 77 -25.44 -7.62 -15.99
C LEU A 77 -25.02 -7.39 -17.44
N ASP A 78 -24.26 -6.32 -17.65
CA ASP A 78 -23.55 -6.05 -18.90
C ASP A 78 -22.06 -6.29 -18.67
N ILE A 79 -21.35 -6.77 -19.70
CA ILE A 79 -19.91 -6.99 -19.67
C ILE A 79 -19.29 -6.19 -20.80
N TYR A 80 -18.37 -5.31 -20.44
CA TYR A 80 -17.50 -4.59 -21.35
C TYR A 80 -16.10 -5.16 -21.25
N LEU A 81 -15.60 -5.82 -22.30
CA LEU A 81 -14.37 -6.61 -22.24
C LEU A 81 -13.38 -6.27 -23.35
N PRO A 82 -12.07 -6.34 -23.06
CA PRO A 82 -11.03 -6.11 -24.06
C PRO A 82 -10.86 -7.33 -24.98
N LYS A 83 -11.04 -7.14 -26.29
CA LYS A 83 -10.89 -8.22 -27.27
C LYS A 83 -9.44 -8.68 -27.39
N GLY A 84 -9.29 -10.00 -27.56
CA GLY A 84 -7.98 -10.62 -27.82
C GLY A 84 -7.02 -10.61 -26.62
N MET A 85 -7.45 -10.08 -25.47
CA MET A 85 -6.67 -10.12 -24.24
C MET A 85 -7.07 -11.30 -23.35
N LYS A 86 -6.09 -11.81 -22.61
CA LYS A 86 -6.27 -12.85 -21.60
C LYS A 86 -5.68 -12.38 -20.29
N ASP A 87 -6.13 -12.97 -19.19
CA ASP A 87 -5.67 -12.71 -17.82
C ASP A 87 -5.78 -11.22 -17.40
N PHE A 88 -6.76 -10.52 -17.99
CA PHE A 88 -7.09 -9.15 -17.64
C PHE A 88 -7.89 -9.10 -16.32
N PRO A 89 -7.78 -8.01 -15.55
CA PRO A 89 -8.57 -7.82 -14.34
C PRO A 89 -10.00 -7.40 -14.74
N THR A 90 -10.92 -7.59 -13.80
CA THR A 90 -12.33 -7.27 -14.03
C THR A 90 -12.86 -6.47 -12.87
N ILE A 91 -13.49 -5.33 -13.15
CA ILE A 91 -14.17 -4.52 -12.14
C ILE A 91 -15.66 -4.86 -12.19
N VAL A 92 -16.20 -5.43 -11.10
CA VAL A 92 -17.65 -5.48 -10.89
C VAL A 92 -18.07 -4.12 -10.35
N TRP A 93 -18.85 -3.37 -11.13
CA TRP A 93 -19.19 -1.98 -10.85
C TRP A 93 -20.69 -1.81 -10.56
N PHE A 94 -21.03 -1.60 -9.30
CA PHE A 94 -22.41 -1.36 -8.86
C PHE A 94 -22.82 0.11 -9.03
N HIS A 95 -23.98 0.32 -9.64
CA HIS A 95 -24.55 1.66 -9.79
C HIS A 95 -25.06 2.22 -8.44
N GLY A 96 -25.12 3.55 -8.32
CA GLY A 96 -25.74 4.26 -7.21
C GLY A 96 -27.27 4.36 -7.33
N GLY A 97 -27.90 5.25 -6.57
CA GLY A 97 -29.37 5.42 -6.58
C GLY A 97 -30.06 5.00 -5.29
N GLY A 98 -29.34 5.01 -4.17
CA GLY A 98 -29.93 4.85 -2.84
C GLY A 98 -30.65 3.52 -2.60
N LEU A 99 -30.33 2.45 -3.34
CA LEU A 99 -31.04 1.17 -3.30
C LEU A 99 -32.53 1.24 -3.70
N THR A 100 -33.03 2.41 -4.12
CA THR A 100 -34.42 2.66 -4.54
C THR A 100 -34.54 2.98 -6.03
N GLY A 101 -33.43 3.32 -6.68
CA GLY A 101 -33.37 3.68 -8.09
C GLY A 101 -32.05 3.29 -8.76
N GLY A 102 -31.96 3.62 -10.05
CA GLY A 102 -30.77 3.43 -10.87
C GLY A 102 -30.80 2.19 -11.76
N SER A 103 -29.81 2.12 -12.65
CA SER A 103 -29.63 1.01 -13.59
C SER A 103 -28.15 0.81 -13.89
N LYS A 104 -27.79 -0.39 -14.32
CA LYS A 104 -26.47 -0.79 -14.76
C LYS A 104 -25.96 0.15 -15.85
N SER A 105 -24.72 0.59 -15.69
CA SER A 105 -24.00 1.40 -16.67
C SER A 105 -22.51 1.15 -16.52
N ILE A 106 -21.79 1.22 -17.64
CA ILE A 106 -20.33 1.11 -17.67
C ILE A 106 -19.76 2.54 -17.65
N PRO A 107 -19.12 2.99 -16.56
CA PRO A 107 -18.60 4.35 -16.47
C PRO A 107 -17.58 4.65 -17.56
N LYS A 108 -17.68 5.81 -18.22
CA LYS A 108 -16.78 6.18 -19.33
C LYS A 108 -15.31 6.20 -18.89
N GLY A 109 -15.02 6.68 -17.68
CA GLY A 109 -13.66 6.70 -17.14
C GLY A 109 -13.02 5.32 -16.94
N LEU A 110 -13.82 4.25 -16.92
CA LEU A 110 -13.37 2.86 -16.81
C LEU A 110 -13.28 2.13 -18.16
N GLN A 111 -13.74 2.75 -19.25
CA GLN A 111 -13.66 2.17 -20.59
C GLN A 111 -12.24 2.31 -21.18
N ASP A 112 -11.85 1.37 -22.04
CA ASP A 112 -10.57 1.39 -22.76
C ASP A 112 -9.31 1.46 -21.88
N LYS A 113 -9.32 0.83 -20.70
CA LYS A 113 -8.23 0.94 -19.70
C LYS A 113 -7.35 -0.28 -19.48
N GLY A 114 -7.56 -1.37 -20.23
CA GLY A 114 -6.80 -2.62 -20.08
C GLY A 114 -7.51 -3.67 -19.25
N PHE A 115 -8.78 -3.46 -18.89
CA PHE A 115 -9.55 -4.29 -17.99
C PHE A 115 -11.01 -4.40 -18.42
N ALA A 116 -11.70 -5.45 -17.97
CA ALA A 116 -13.13 -5.58 -18.18
C ALA A 116 -13.93 -4.86 -17.09
N VAL A 117 -15.16 -4.48 -17.42
CA VAL A 117 -16.15 -3.96 -16.48
C VAL A 117 -17.40 -4.84 -16.57
N VAL A 118 -17.80 -5.41 -15.44
CA VAL A 118 -19.08 -6.10 -15.26
C VAL A 118 -20.00 -5.16 -14.52
N ALA A 119 -21.08 -4.71 -15.15
CA ALA A 119 -22.04 -3.76 -14.59
C ALA A 119 -23.38 -4.46 -14.31
N PRO A 120 -23.64 -4.91 -13.07
CA PRO A 120 -24.91 -5.53 -12.71
C PRO A 120 -25.99 -4.51 -12.34
N ASN A 121 -27.24 -4.84 -12.69
CA ASN A 121 -28.41 -4.35 -11.97
C ASN A 121 -28.59 -5.17 -10.68
N TYR A 122 -29.39 -4.67 -9.75
CA TYR A 122 -29.88 -5.39 -8.56
C TYR A 122 -31.32 -4.95 -8.26
N ARG A 123 -32.13 -5.76 -7.57
CA ARG A 123 -33.52 -5.38 -7.21
C ARG A 123 -33.52 -4.21 -6.22
N LEU A 124 -34.58 -3.42 -6.22
CA LEU A 124 -34.65 -2.13 -5.54
C LEU A 124 -35.81 -2.08 -4.53
N SER A 125 -35.61 -1.29 -3.49
CA SER A 125 -36.65 -0.91 -2.53
C SER A 125 -37.63 0.08 -3.16
N PRO A 126 -38.95 0.00 -2.88
CA PRO A 126 -39.62 -0.87 -1.91
C PRO A 126 -40.11 -2.21 -2.47
N ARG A 127 -39.84 -2.53 -3.75
CA ARG A 127 -40.31 -3.79 -4.36
C ARG A 127 -39.68 -5.02 -3.72
N VAL A 128 -38.45 -4.90 -3.26
CA VAL A 128 -37.81 -5.80 -2.30
C VAL A 128 -37.27 -5.01 -1.11
N LYS A 129 -36.95 -5.67 0.00
CA LYS A 129 -36.33 -5.03 1.18
C LYS A 129 -34.97 -5.66 1.48
N SER A 130 -34.22 -5.08 2.41
CA SER A 130 -33.00 -5.71 2.93
C SER A 130 -33.31 -7.15 3.40
N PRO A 131 -32.45 -8.15 3.08
CA PRO A 131 -31.15 -8.03 2.42
C PRO A 131 -31.17 -8.30 0.90
N ALA A 132 -32.32 -8.29 0.23
CA ALA A 132 -32.44 -8.79 -1.15
C ALA A 132 -31.50 -8.13 -2.18
N TYR A 133 -31.22 -6.83 -2.07
CA TYR A 133 -30.26 -6.14 -2.93
C TYR A 133 -28.80 -6.49 -2.62
N ILE A 134 -28.49 -6.88 -1.37
CA ILE A 134 -27.17 -7.39 -0.98
C ILE A 134 -26.99 -8.80 -1.53
N GLU A 135 -28.03 -9.64 -1.45
CA GLU A 135 -28.04 -10.98 -2.05
C GLU A 135 -27.86 -10.93 -3.58
N ASP A 136 -28.51 -9.97 -4.24
CA ASP A 136 -28.34 -9.76 -5.68
C ASP A 136 -26.91 -9.32 -6.02
N ALA A 137 -26.32 -8.43 -5.22
CA ALA A 137 -24.92 -8.03 -5.38
C ALA A 137 -23.95 -9.22 -5.18
N ALA A 138 -24.20 -10.05 -4.17
CA ALA A 138 -23.42 -11.26 -3.91
C ALA A 138 -23.50 -12.23 -5.10
N ALA A 139 -24.70 -12.47 -5.62
CA ALA A 139 -24.93 -13.33 -6.77
C ALA A 139 -24.25 -12.81 -8.05
N ALA A 140 -24.23 -11.49 -8.27
CA ALA A 140 -23.55 -10.90 -9.42
C ALA A 140 -22.01 -11.03 -9.33
N VAL A 141 -21.44 -10.84 -8.14
CA VAL A 141 -20.01 -11.06 -7.90
C VAL A 141 -19.68 -12.55 -8.05
N ALA A 142 -20.50 -13.44 -7.50
CA ALA A 142 -20.34 -14.89 -7.64
C ALA A 142 -20.36 -15.33 -9.11
N TRP A 143 -21.34 -14.83 -9.87
CA TRP A 143 -21.41 -15.06 -11.31
C TRP A 143 -20.12 -14.65 -12.01
N THR A 144 -19.52 -13.52 -11.61
CA THR A 144 -18.25 -13.04 -12.18
C THR A 144 -17.11 -14.02 -11.88
N PHE A 145 -16.96 -14.47 -10.63
CA PHE A 145 -15.96 -15.48 -10.26
C PHE A 145 -16.11 -16.78 -11.08
N GLU A 146 -17.35 -17.23 -11.31
CA GLU A 146 -17.67 -18.47 -12.00
C GLU A 146 -17.49 -18.41 -13.53
N ASN A 147 -17.62 -17.21 -14.12
CA ASN A 147 -17.75 -17.08 -15.57
C ASN A 147 -16.64 -16.27 -16.23
N ILE A 148 -15.94 -15.37 -15.53
CA ILE A 148 -15.04 -14.40 -16.18
C ILE A 148 -13.88 -15.04 -16.94
N GLU A 149 -13.40 -16.21 -16.51
CA GLU A 149 -12.34 -16.97 -17.19
C GLU A 149 -12.78 -17.39 -18.61
N LYS A 150 -14.07 -17.64 -18.84
CA LYS A 150 -14.64 -17.96 -20.17
C LYS A 150 -14.52 -16.77 -21.13
N TYR A 151 -14.57 -15.54 -20.59
CA TYR A 151 -14.39 -14.30 -21.33
C TYR A 151 -12.92 -13.88 -21.44
N GLY A 152 -11.99 -14.67 -20.87
CA GLY A 152 -10.56 -14.40 -20.88
C GLY A 152 -10.04 -13.58 -19.70
N GLY A 153 -10.90 -13.15 -18.77
CA GLY A 153 -10.46 -12.45 -17.56
C GLY A 153 -9.94 -13.41 -16.50
N SER A 154 -9.37 -12.85 -15.44
CA SER A 154 -8.79 -13.63 -14.34
C SER A 154 -9.64 -13.55 -13.08
N LYS A 155 -10.07 -14.69 -12.54
CA LYS A 155 -10.79 -14.73 -11.25
C LYS A 155 -9.94 -14.21 -10.09
N SER A 156 -8.62 -14.32 -10.21
CA SER A 156 -7.65 -13.78 -9.26
C SER A 156 -7.45 -12.26 -9.39
N LYS A 157 -8.18 -11.59 -10.27
CA LYS A 157 -8.04 -10.14 -10.50
C LYS A 157 -9.42 -9.46 -10.56
N ILE A 158 -10.37 -9.96 -9.78
CA ILE A 158 -11.71 -9.37 -9.65
C ILE A 158 -11.67 -8.26 -8.60
N ILE A 159 -11.97 -7.05 -9.01
CA ILE A 159 -12.16 -5.88 -8.13
C ILE A 159 -13.65 -5.63 -7.99
N VAL A 160 -14.12 -5.29 -6.79
CA VAL A 160 -15.53 -4.97 -6.55
C VAL A 160 -15.65 -3.50 -6.16
N GLY A 161 -16.49 -2.76 -6.87
CA GLY A 161 -16.56 -1.30 -6.76
C GLY A 161 -17.96 -0.77 -7.04
N GLY A 162 -18.12 0.52 -6.84
CA GLY A 162 -19.37 1.19 -7.14
C GLY A 162 -19.47 2.54 -6.46
N ILE A 163 -20.54 3.26 -6.77
CA ILE A 163 -20.79 4.61 -6.24
C ILE A 163 -22.02 4.63 -5.34
N SER A 164 -21.96 5.39 -4.23
CA SER A 164 -23.10 5.62 -3.34
C SER A 164 -23.67 4.30 -2.80
N ALA A 165 -24.92 3.97 -3.14
CA ALA A 165 -25.50 2.65 -2.85
C ALA A 165 -24.65 1.49 -3.39
N GLY A 166 -24.04 1.63 -4.56
CA GLY A 166 -23.12 0.63 -5.11
C GLY A 166 -21.80 0.52 -4.32
N GLY A 167 -21.33 1.63 -3.74
CA GLY A 167 -20.20 1.62 -2.80
C GLY A 167 -20.54 0.95 -1.47
N TYR A 168 -21.78 1.09 -1.00
CA TYR A 168 -22.29 0.32 0.15
C TYR A 168 -22.35 -1.18 -0.16
N LEU A 169 -22.88 -1.57 -1.33
CA LEU A 169 -22.94 -2.97 -1.76
C LEU A 169 -21.54 -3.58 -1.88
N SER A 170 -20.59 -2.90 -2.52
CA SER A 170 -19.21 -3.41 -2.65
C SER A 170 -18.55 -3.63 -1.28
N LEU A 171 -18.77 -2.72 -0.34
CA LEU A 171 -18.29 -2.86 1.04
C LEU A 171 -18.94 -4.03 1.78
N MET A 172 -20.26 -4.19 1.70
CA MET A 172 -20.97 -5.32 2.33
C MET A 172 -20.45 -6.66 1.80
N ILE A 173 -20.31 -6.79 0.48
CA ILE A 173 -19.81 -8.03 -0.15
C ILE A 173 -18.34 -8.32 0.22
N GLY A 174 -17.53 -7.28 0.38
CA GLY A 174 -16.11 -7.44 0.71
C GLY A 174 -15.84 -7.71 2.20
N LEU A 175 -16.55 -7.01 3.09
CA LEU A 175 -16.28 -7.01 4.54
C LEU A 175 -17.07 -8.05 5.31
N ASP A 176 -18.26 -8.43 4.87
CA ASP A 176 -19.01 -9.54 5.46
C ASP A 176 -18.83 -10.80 4.60
N LYS A 177 -18.01 -11.74 5.09
CA LYS A 177 -17.71 -13.00 4.40
C LYS A 177 -18.95 -13.85 4.12
N SER A 178 -20.02 -13.68 4.90
CA SER A 178 -21.22 -14.53 4.83
C SER A 178 -21.99 -14.40 3.53
N TRP A 179 -21.84 -13.27 2.80
CA TRP A 179 -22.54 -13.07 1.53
C TRP A 179 -21.99 -13.95 0.42
N LEU A 180 -20.66 -14.00 0.27
CA LEU A 180 -20.01 -14.82 -0.76
C LEU A 180 -19.85 -16.28 -0.35
N SER A 181 -19.78 -16.58 0.96
CA SER A 181 -19.71 -17.97 1.42
C SER A 181 -20.94 -18.78 1.04
N LYS A 182 -22.12 -18.14 0.92
CA LYS A 182 -23.36 -18.75 0.38
C LYS A 182 -23.20 -19.29 -1.05
N HIS A 183 -22.23 -18.77 -1.79
CA HIS A 183 -21.88 -19.18 -3.14
C HIS A 183 -20.57 -20.01 -3.19
N GLY A 184 -20.05 -20.42 -2.03
CA GLY A 184 -18.79 -21.16 -1.95
C GLY A 184 -17.55 -20.33 -2.28
N ILE A 185 -17.63 -19.00 -2.20
CA ILE A 185 -16.53 -18.08 -2.53
C ILE A 185 -16.04 -17.41 -1.25
N ASP A 186 -14.73 -17.40 -1.05
CA ASP A 186 -14.11 -16.61 0.01
C ASP A 186 -14.02 -15.14 -0.42
N ALA A 187 -14.59 -14.23 0.37
CA ALA A 187 -14.52 -12.79 0.11
C ALA A 187 -13.07 -12.26 0.07
N ASP A 188 -12.12 -12.93 0.72
CA ASP A 188 -10.68 -12.59 0.65
C ASP A 188 -10.09 -12.82 -0.75
N SER A 189 -10.77 -13.60 -1.61
CA SER A 189 -10.36 -13.82 -3.00
C SER A 189 -10.55 -12.58 -3.88
N ILE A 190 -11.36 -11.61 -3.44
CA ILE A 190 -11.50 -10.31 -4.12
C ILE A 190 -10.14 -9.61 -4.15
N ALA A 191 -9.79 -9.09 -5.31
CA ALA A 191 -8.49 -8.45 -5.52
C ALA A 191 -8.36 -7.10 -4.82
N ALA A 192 -9.42 -6.30 -4.87
CA ALA A 192 -9.53 -5.07 -4.11
C ALA A 192 -10.98 -4.58 -4.06
N LEU A 193 -11.25 -3.64 -3.15
CA LEU A 193 -12.52 -2.91 -3.04
C LEU A 193 -12.33 -1.45 -3.44
N VAL A 194 -13.25 -0.90 -4.24
CA VAL A 194 -13.23 0.52 -4.65
C VAL A 194 -14.59 1.21 -4.43
N PRO A 195 -15.03 1.36 -3.17
CA PRO A 195 -16.27 2.09 -2.85
C PRO A 195 -16.07 3.61 -2.96
N ILE A 196 -16.89 4.23 -3.81
CA ILE A 196 -16.89 5.69 -4.00
C ILE A 196 -18.12 6.26 -3.30
N SER A 197 -17.91 7.12 -2.31
CA SER A 197 -18.97 7.70 -1.46
C SER A 197 -19.98 6.66 -0.95
N GLY A 198 -19.50 5.46 -0.60
CA GLY A 198 -20.29 4.37 -0.04
C GLY A 198 -20.70 4.66 1.41
N GLN A 199 -21.90 4.24 1.82
CA GLN A 199 -22.35 4.38 3.21
C GLN A 199 -21.65 3.30 4.02
N THR A 200 -21.00 3.68 5.12
CA THR A 200 -20.26 2.70 5.94
C THR A 200 -21.04 2.32 7.20
N ILE A 201 -22.02 3.12 7.59
CA ILE A 201 -23.06 2.75 8.56
C ILE A 201 -24.25 2.06 7.85
N THR A 202 -25.26 1.64 8.61
CA THR A 202 -26.47 1.01 8.03
C THR A 202 -27.10 1.95 7.01
N HIS A 203 -27.26 1.49 5.77
CA HIS A 203 -27.70 2.33 4.66
C HIS A 203 -29.03 3.03 4.98
N PHE A 204 -29.23 4.29 4.56
CA PHE A 204 -30.44 5.06 4.93
C PHE A 204 -31.73 4.35 4.49
N THR A 205 -31.74 3.69 3.34
CA THR A 205 -32.88 2.86 2.87
C THR A 205 -33.18 1.69 3.80
N VAL A 206 -32.15 0.99 4.29
CA VAL A 206 -32.32 -0.10 5.27
C VAL A 206 -32.89 0.46 6.57
N ARG A 207 -32.43 1.64 7.00
CA ARG A 207 -32.97 2.34 8.17
C ARG A 207 -34.43 2.75 7.97
N ALA A 208 -34.77 3.32 6.81
CA ALA A 208 -36.13 3.71 6.46
C ALA A 208 -37.09 2.50 6.43
N GLU A 209 -36.64 1.35 5.91
CA GLU A 209 -37.39 0.09 5.95
C GLU A 209 -37.70 -0.39 7.38
N LYS A 210 -36.86 -0.01 8.36
CA LYS A 210 -37.04 -0.24 9.80
C LYS A 210 -37.75 0.93 10.52
N GLY A 211 -38.21 1.96 9.82
CA GLY A 211 -38.82 3.16 10.41
C GLY A 211 -37.84 4.08 11.15
N ILE A 212 -36.54 3.95 10.87
CA ILE A 212 -35.48 4.76 11.49
C ILE A 212 -35.15 5.95 10.56
N PRO A 213 -35.15 7.20 11.07
CA PRO A 213 -34.88 8.38 10.25
C PRO A 213 -33.41 8.47 9.84
N ASP A 214 -33.15 9.04 8.65
CA ASP A 214 -31.81 9.13 8.03
C ASP A 214 -30.75 9.83 8.89
N LYS A 215 -31.15 10.74 9.77
CA LYS A 215 -30.25 11.47 10.68
C LYS A 215 -29.88 10.68 11.95
N ARG A 216 -30.50 9.53 12.21
CA ARG A 216 -30.14 8.65 13.31
C ARG A 216 -29.09 7.64 12.82
N PRO A 217 -27.82 7.74 13.23
CA PRO A 217 -26.82 6.77 12.83
C PRO A 217 -27.13 5.42 13.48
N VAL A 218 -26.91 4.34 12.73
CA VAL A 218 -27.05 2.95 13.20
C VAL A 218 -25.87 2.17 12.64
N VAL A 219 -25.19 1.41 13.49
CA VAL A 219 -24.15 0.47 13.10
C VAL A 219 -24.60 -0.90 13.59
N ASP A 220 -25.25 -1.64 12.69
CA ASP A 220 -25.73 -3.01 12.91
C ASP A 220 -25.14 -3.95 11.85
N GLU A 221 -25.60 -5.20 11.80
CA GLU A 221 -25.13 -6.20 10.83
C GLU A 221 -25.31 -5.80 9.35
N MET A 222 -26.13 -4.78 9.07
CA MET A 222 -26.31 -4.20 7.73
C MET A 222 -25.42 -2.96 7.51
N ALA A 223 -24.40 -2.75 8.35
CA ALA A 223 -23.41 -1.69 8.20
C ALA A 223 -22.03 -2.28 7.86
N PRO A 224 -21.35 -1.83 6.80
CA PRO A 224 -19.96 -2.22 6.54
C PRO A 224 -19.01 -2.06 7.74
N LEU A 225 -19.20 -0.99 8.51
CA LEU A 225 -18.39 -0.68 9.68
C LEU A 225 -18.51 -1.72 10.81
N PHE A 226 -19.62 -2.47 10.86
CA PHE A 226 -19.79 -3.59 11.79
C PHE A 226 -18.87 -4.77 11.46
N HIS A 227 -18.43 -4.87 10.20
CA HIS A 227 -17.67 -6.02 9.67
C HIS A 227 -16.18 -5.73 9.45
N VAL A 228 -15.64 -4.73 10.17
CA VAL A 228 -14.20 -4.40 10.13
C VAL A 228 -13.37 -5.63 10.51
N ARG A 229 -12.40 -5.97 9.66
CA ARG A 229 -11.50 -7.12 9.87
C ARG A 229 -10.14 -6.91 9.22
N LYS A 230 -9.09 -7.52 9.79
CA LYS A 230 -7.70 -7.35 9.33
C LYS A 230 -7.42 -7.96 7.96
N ASP A 231 -8.09 -9.06 7.65
CA ASP A 231 -7.87 -9.94 6.49
C ASP A 231 -8.70 -9.53 5.26
N SER A 232 -9.45 -8.42 5.33
CA SER A 232 -10.22 -7.94 4.17
C SER A 232 -9.33 -7.62 2.96
N PRO A 233 -9.87 -7.62 1.73
CA PRO A 233 -9.15 -7.13 0.57
C PRO A 233 -8.63 -5.69 0.74
N PRO A 234 -7.54 -5.31 0.03
CA PRO A 234 -7.11 -3.92 -0.07
C PRO A 234 -8.25 -3.02 -0.55
N MET A 235 -8.31 -1.78 -0.08
CA MET A 235 -9.41 -0.89 -0.45
C MET A 235 -8.97 0.55 -0.74
N LEU A 236 -9.60 1.13 -1.76
CA LEU A 236 -9.57 2.55 -2.07
C LEU A 236 -10.93 3.15 -1.72
N LEU A 237 -10.97 3.88 -0.62
CA LEU A 237 -12.11 4.72 -0.25
C LEU A 237 -11.92 6.10 -0.90
N VAL A 238 -12.97 6.61 -1.54
CA VAL A 238 -12.98 7.99 -2.05
C VAL A 238 -14.29 8.67 -1.66
N THR A 239 -14.21 9.88 -1.12
CA THR A 239 -15.37 10.72 -0.79
C THR A 239 -15.20 12.14 -1.29
N GLY A 240 -16.32 12.87 -1.38
CA GLY A 240 -16.34 14.30 -1.67
C GLY A 240 -16.00 15.17 -0.46
N ASP A 241 -16.19 16.47 -0.64
CA ASP A 241 -16.02 17.51 0.36
C ASP A 241 -17.07 17.36 1.48
N PRO A 242 -16.70 17.31 2.77
CA PRO A 242 -17.65 17.11 3.86
C PRO A 242 -18.81 18.11 3.89
N GLU A 243 -18.57 19.34 3.43
CA GLU A 243 -19.57 20.41 3.46
C GLU A 243 -20.51 20.38 2.24
N LEU A 244 -20.15 19.64 1.18
CA LEU A 244 -20.96 19.50 -0.04
C LEU A 244 -21.57 18.10 -0.18
N GLU A 245 -21.02 17.13 0.54
CA GLU A 245 -21.34 15.73 0.39
C GLU A 245 -22.60 15.31 1.17
N MET A 246 -23.19 14.18 0.78
CA MET A 246 -24.46 13.74 1.34
C MET A 246 -24.30 12.98 2.66
N LEU A 247 -25.00 13.45 3.71
CA LEU A 247 -25.25 12.72 4.97
C LEU A 247 -23.97 12.18 5.66
N GLY A 248 -22.97 13.04 5.87
CA GLY A 248 -21.77 12.67 6.65
C GLY A 248 -20.91 11.59 5.99
N ARG A 249 -20.98 11.44 4.65
CA ARG A 249 -20.28 10.37 3.93
C ARG A 249 -18.77 10.41 4.14
N ALA A 250 -18.20 11.61 4.19
CA ALA A 250 -16.78 11.81 4.40
C ALA A 250 -16.35 11.29 5.78
N GLU A 251 -17.11 11.62 6.83
CA GLU A 251 -16.87 11.20 8.21
C GLU A 251 -17.06 9.70 8.39
N GLU A 252 -18.13 9.15 7.81
CA GLU A 252 -18.42 7.72 7.82
C GLU A 252 -17.27 6.90 7.20
N ASN A 253 -16.74 7.33 6.04
CA ASN A 253 -15.61 6.66 5.39
C ASN A 253 -14.29 6.89 6.12
N ALA A 254 -14.07 8.08 6.70
CA ALA A 254 -12.92 8.35 7.55
C ALA A 254 -12.92 7.46 8.79
N TYR A 255 -14.09 7.23 9.39
CA TYR A 255 -14.22 6.37 10.55
C TYR A 255 -13.99 4.90 10.18
N LEU A 256 -14.53 4.42 9.05
CA LEU A 256 -14.21 3.09 8.53
C LEU A 256 -12.70 2.92 8.32
N ALA A 257 -12.05 3.86 7.61
CA ALA A 257 -10.61 3.81 7.38
C ALA A 257 -9.81 3.73 8.68
N ARG A 258 -10.22 4.50 9.69
CA ARG A 258 -9.59 4.48 11.02
C ARG A 258 -9.77 3.13 11.71
N MET A 259 -10.97 2.57 11.68
CA MET A 259 -11.26 1.29 12.31
C MET A 259 -10.56 0.13 11.62
N MET A 260 -10.48 0.11 10.28
CA MET A 260 -9.67 -0.86 9.54
C MET A 260 -8.21 -0.85 10.01
N LYS A 261 -7.61 0.34 10.12
CA LYS A 261 -6.23 0.49 10.62
C LYS A 261 -6.08 -0.01 12.06
N ILE A 262 -6.99 0.34 12.96
CA ILE A 262 -6.95 -0.11 14.37
C ILE A 262 -7.10 -1.63 14.46
N ALA A 263 -7.95 -2.23 13.63
CA ALA A 263 -8.12 -3.67 13.56
C ALA A 263 -6.92 -4.42 12.94
N GLY A 264 -5.89 -3.71 12.48
CA GLY A 264 -4.67 -4.29 11.92
C GLY A 264 -4.70 -4.47 10.40
N HIS A 265 -5.71 -3.96 9.70
CA HIS A 265 -5.69 -3.92 8.24
C HIS A 265 -4.81 -2.75 7.76
N THR A 266 -3.78 -3.07 6.98
CA THR A 266 -2.75 -2.10 6.56
C THR A 266 -2.95 -1.54 5.15
N ARG A 267 -3.97 -2.00 4.42
CA ARG A 267 -4.13 -1.77 2.98
C ARG A 267 -5.39 -0.98 2.61
N THR A 268 -5.82 -0.08 3.49
CA THR A 268 -6.87 0.92 3.22
C THR A 268 -6.24 2.26 2.85
N THR A 269 -6.60 2.80 1.69
CA THR A 269 -6.31 4.18 1.29
C THR A 269 -7.61 4.98 1.27
N LEU A 270 -7.58 6.20 1.80
CA LEU A 270 -8.72 7.13 1.77
C LEU A 270 -8.30 8.42 1.06
N TYR A 271 -9.05 8.80 0.03
CA TYR A 271 -8.99 10.13 -0.59
C TYR A 271 -10.26 10.90 -0.29
N ARG A 272 -10.08 12.17 0.05
CA ARG A 272 -11.15 13.15 0.12
C ARG A 272 -10.92 14.19 -0.96
N LEU A 273 -11.84 14.31 -1.91
CA LEU A 273 -11.74 15.23 -3.03
C LEU A 273 -12.53 16.50 -2.69
N GLU A 274 -11.82 17.50 -2.18
CA GLU A 274 -12.40 18.80 -1.83
C GLU A 274 -13.04 19.48 -3.05
N GLY A 275 -14.11 20.24 -2.81
CA GLY A 275 -14.89 20.92 -3.86
C GLY A 275 -15.82 20.02 -4.69
N PHE A 276 -15.90 18.72 -4.43
CA PHE A 276 -16.84 17.82 -5.10
C PHE A 276 -18.00 17.40 -4.17
N ASP A 277 -19.21 17.47 -4.69
CA ASP A 277 -20.43 16.98 -4.05
C ASP A 277 -20.73 15.51 -4.43
N HIS A 278 -21.88 14.99 -3.97
CA HIS A 278 -22.26 13.58 -4.17
C HIS A 278 -22.51 13.23 -5.64
N GLY A 279 -22.89 14.22 -6.46
CA GLY A 279 -23.13 14.04 -7.88
C GLY A 279 -21.83 14.02 -8.69
N GLY A 280 -20.89 14.91 -8.36
CA GLY A 280 -19.63 15.08 -9.06
C GLY A 280 -18.55 14.07 -8.67
N ILE A 281 -18.59 13.55 -7.43
CA ILE A 281 -17.52 12.69 -6.91
C ILE A 281 -17.32 11.41 -7.71
N GLY A 282 -18.37 10.87 -8.34
CA GLY A 282 -18.34 9.65 -9.13
C GLY A 282 -17.31 9.69 -10.25
N GLU A 283 -17.48 10.62 -11.18
CA GLU A 283 -16.59 10.79 -12.33
C GLU A 283 -15.21 11.30 -11.90
N ALA A 284 -15.15 12.21 -10.93
CA ALA A 284 -13.90 12.76 -10.40
C ALA A 284 -12.98 11.68 -9.79
N SER A 285 -13.56 10.60 -9.26
CA SER A 285 -12.82 9.51 -8.63
C SER A 285 -12.27 8.48 -9.62
N LEU A 286 -12.81 8.37 -10.83
CA LEU A 286 -12.46 7.28 -11.76
C LEU A 286 -10.96 7.23 -12.13
N PRO A 287 -10.24 8.34 -12.32
CA PRO A 287 -8.78 8.30 -12.52
C PRO A 287 -8.02 7.65 -11.36
N LEU A 288 -8.46 7.86 -10.11
CA LEU A 288 -7.89 7.21 -8.93
C LEU A 288 -8.19 5.71 -8.93
N VAL A 289 -9.41 5.32 -9.31
CA VAL A 289 -9.77 3.91 -9.48
C VAL A 289 -8.89 3.22 -10.50
N VAL A 290 -8.68 3.83 -11.67
CA VAL A 290 -7.79 3.29 -12.73
C VAL A 290 -6.37 3.12 -12.21
N LYS A 291 -5.82 4.14 -11.54
CA LYS A 291 -4.47 4.10 -10.96
C LYS A 291 -4.35 2.99 -9.92
N PHE A 292 -5.33 2.88 -9.03
CA PHE A 292 -5.34 1.87 -7.97
C PHE A 292 -5.47 0.45 -8.52
N VAL A 293 -6.37 0.22 -9.48
CA VAL A 293 -6.50 -1.09 -10.15
C VAL A 293 -5.19 -1.49 -10.82
N ARG A 294 -4.52 -0.57 -11.52
CA ARG A 294 -3.19 -0.82 -12.10
C ARG A 294 -2.15 -1.17 -11.04
N GLY A 295 -2.11 -0.45 -9.92
CA GLY A 295 -1.23 -0.78 -8.81
C GLY A 295 -1.50 -2.18 -8.24
N ILE A 296 -2.76 -2.54 -8.03
CA ILE A 296 -3.16 -3.89 -7.60
C ILE A 296 -2.76 -4.94 -8.64
N GLN A 297 -2.87 -4.64 -9.93
CA GLN A 297 -2.41 -5.54 -10.99
C GLN A 297 -0.89 -5.67 -11.03
N GLU A 298 -0.14 -4.60 -10.81
CA GLU A 298 1.33 -4.65 -10.80
C GLU A 298 1.82 -5.50 -9.62
N GLU A 299 1.22 -5.31 -8.45
CA GLU A 299 1.44 -6.17 -7.28
C GLU A 299 1.01 -7.61 -7.55
N ARG A 300 -0.19 -7.83 -8.09
CA ARG A 300 -0.73 -9.17 -8.34
C ARG A 300 -0.09 -9.86 -9.52
N ASN A 301 0.36 -9.19 -10.57
CA ASN A 301 1.20 -9.79 -11.61
C ASN A 301 2.60 -10.07 -11.04
N GLY A 302 3.06 -9.22 -10.13
CA GLY A 302 4.22 -9.49 -9.30
C GLY A 302 4.08 -10.77 -8.47
N ASN A 303 2.85 -11.07 -8.01
CA ASN A 303 2.49 -12.25 -7.20
C ASN A 303 1.93 -13.44 -8.01
N ALA A 304 1.38 -13.27 -9.21
CA ALA A 304 0.79 -14.33 -10.05
C ALA A 304 1.87 -15.10 -10.82
N ASN A 305 3.06 -14.51 -10.94
CA ASN A 305 4.30 -15.24 -11.23
C ASN A 305 4.74 -16.13 -10.04
N LEU A 306 3.93 -16.24 -8.97
CA LEU A 306 4.05 -17.21 -7.88
C LEU A 306 2.93 -18.27 -7.90
N ASP A 307 2.29 -18.59 -9.04
CA ASP A 307 1.39 -19.77 -9.11
C ASP A 307 2.17 -21.08 -8.88
N GLU A 308 2.32 -21.45 -7.61
CA GLU A 308 3.02 -22.64 -7.14
C GLU A 308 2.45 -23.95 -7.71
N ARG A 309 1.22 -23.92 -8.27
CA ARG A 309 0.56 -25.10 -8.85
C ARG A 309 0.93 -25.38 -10.31
N LYS A 310 1.70 -24.51 -10.97
CA LYS A 310 2.16 -24.70 -12.36
C LYS A 310 3.65 -24.93 -12.51
N LEU A 311 4.41 -24.96 -11.42
CA LEU A 311 5.86 -25.11 -11.46
C LEU A 311 6.28 -26.44 -10.82
N PRO A 312 7.10 -27.26 -11.50
CA PRO A 312 7.50 -28.55 -10.96
C PRO A 312 8.25 -28.37 -9.64
N ALA A 313 7.89 -29.19 -8.66
CA ALA A 313 8.57 -29.33 -7.37
C ALA A 313 10.01 -29.81 -7.60
N THR A 314 10.91 -28.88 -7.88
CA THR A 314 12.35 -29.10 -7.82
C THR A 314 12.91 -28.00 -6.94
N ALA A 315 13.75 -28.39 -5.98
CA ALA A 315 14.43 -27.48 -5.07
C ALA A 315 14.97 -26.26 -5.84
N SER A 316 14.59 -25.07 -5.38
CA SER A 316 14.90 -23.83 -6.06
C SER A 316 16.40 -23.66 -6.23
N ARG A 317 16.89 -23.69 -7.46
CA ARG A 317 18.31 -23.48 -7.73
C ARG A 317 18.73 -22.07 -7.32
N MET A 318 19.87 -21.97 -6.65
CA MET A 318 20.49 -20.72 -6.22
C MET A 318 21.74 -20.47 -7.06
N LYS A 319 21.91 -19.25 -7.56
CA LYS A 319 23.18 -18.81 -8.17
C LYS A 319 23.99 -18.03 -7.14
N THR A 320 25.17 -18.53 -6.84
CA THR A 320 26.11 -17.89 -5.92
C THR A 320 27.00 -16.90 -6.64
N ARG A 321 27.20 -15.72 -6.05
CA ARG A 321 28.09 -14.67 -6.53
C ARG A 321 28.87 -14.06 -5.38
N LYS A 322 29.93 -13.32 -5.70
CA LYS A 322 30.65 -12.49 -4.75
C LYS A 322 30.30 -11.01 -4.99
N ILE A 323 29.84 -10.33 -3.95
CA ILE A 323 29.55 -8.89 -3.97
C ILE A 323 30.28 -8.27 -2.78
N SER A 324 31.18 -7.32 -3.03
CA SER A 324 32.01 -6.66 -2.00
C SER A 324 32.74 -7.60 -1.03
N GLY A 325 32.96 -8.86 -1.42
CA GLY A 325 33.58 -9.92 -0.61
C GLY A 325 32.60 -10.85 0.12
N TRP A 326 31.30 -10.54 0.16
CA TRP A 326 30.26 -11.42 0.69
C TRP A 326 29.89 -12.52 -0.31
N THR A 327 29.50 -13.67 0.21
CA THR A 327 28.80 -14.71 -0.57
C THR A 327 27.33 -14.34 -0.67
N VAL A 328 26.83 -14.14 -1.89
CA VAL A 328 25.43 -13.79 -2.16
C VAL A 328 24.80 -14.89 -3.01
N HIS A 329 23.78 -15.53 -2.47
CA HIS A 329 22.97 -16.53 -3.15
C HIS A 329 21.72 -15.87 -3.72
N VAL A 330 21.52 -15.98 -5.02
CA VAL A 330 20.35 -15.41 -5.70
C VAL A 330 19.50 -16.53 -6.23
N ASN A 331 18.26 -16.61 -5.77
CA ASN A 331 17.30 -17.57 -6.29
C ASN A 331 17.13 -17.38 -7.80
N GLU A 332 17.24 -18.46 -8.58
CA GLU A 332 17.15 -18.38 -10.05
C GLU A 332 15.83 -17.79 -10.54
N ARG A 333 14.74 -17.89 -9.76
CA ARG A 333 13.45 -17.24 -10.06
C ARG A 333 13.57 -15.71 -10.15
N LEU A 334 14.49 -15.11 -9.39
CA LEU A 334 14.73 -13.68 -9.43
C LEU A 334 15.55 -13.24 -10.66
N LEU A 335 16.10 -14.19 -11.41
CA LEU A 335 16.86 -13.93 -12.63
C LEU A 335 16.03 -14.08 -13.91
N ALA A 336 14.77 -14.48 -13.78
CA ALA A 336 13.81 -14.49 -14.88
C ALA A 336 13.60 -13.07 -15.43
N GLU A 337 13.25 -12.94 -16.71
CA GLU A 337 13.27 -11.66 -17.44
C GLU A 337 12.37 -10.60 -16.77
N GLU A 338 11.25 -11.03 -16.18
CA GLU A 338 10.31 -10.19 -15.43
C GLU A 338 10.88 -9.60 -14.13
N MET A 339 11.85 -10.27 -13.49
CA MET A 339 12.45 -9.86 -12.21
C MET A 339 13.82 -9.24 -12.40
N LYS A 340 14.48 -9.56 -13.52
CA LYS A 340 15.86 -9.22 -13.81
C LYS A 340 16.20 -7.74 -13.59
N SER A 341 15.31 -6.83 -13.95
CA SER A 341 15.52 -5.39 -13.72
C SER A 341 15.55 -5.04 -12.23
N SER A 342 14.52 -5.47 -11.47
CA SER A 342 14.44 -5.21 -10.03
C SER A 342 15.55 -5.92 -9.26
N THR A 343 15.85 -7.17 -9.62
CA THR A 343 16.96 -7.93 -9.03
C THR A 343 18.30 -7.28 -9.31
N SER A 344 18.54 -6.82 -10.54
CA SER A 344 19.77 -6.09 -10.88
C SER A 344 19.89 -4.80 -10.06
N LYS A 345 18.78 -4.07 -9.91
CA LYS A 345 18.76 -2.84 -9.11
C LYS A 345 18.99 -3.11 -7.62
N ALA A 346 18.35 -4.14 -7.07
CA ALA A 346 18.55 -4.55 -5.68
C ALA A 346 19.99 -5.00 -5.42
N MET A 347 20.60 -5.76 -6.34
CA MET A 347 22.02 -6.14 -6.23
C MET A 347 22.96 -4.92 -6.28
N GLU A 348 22.70 -3.95 -7.17
CA GLU A 348 23.47 -2.71 -7.24
C GLU A 348 23.37 -1.91 -5.92
N LEU A 349 22.17 -1.80 -5.36
CA LEU A 349 21.93 -1.09 -4.10
C LEU A 349 22.55 -1.83 -2.91
N LEU A 350 22.45 -3.16 -2.87
CA LEU A 350 23.13 -3.97 -1.86
C LEU A 350 24.65 -3.78 -1.95
N GLU A 351 25.23 -3.80 -3.15
CA GLU A 351 26.66 -3.56 -3.33
C GLU A 351 27.09 -2.19 -2.79
N ARG A 352 26.29 -1.14 -3.01
CA ARG A 352 26.55 0.19 -2.42
C ARG A 352 26.51 0.17 -0.90
N GLN A 353 25.50 -0.48 -0.30
CA GLN A 353 25.39 -0.63 1.15
C GLN A 353 26.58 -1.42 1.73
N LEU A 354 26.95 -2.55 1.12
CA LEU A 354 28.10 -3.36 1.54
C LEU A 354 29.43 -2.63 1.39
N ASN A 355 29.61 -1.85 0.32
CA ASN A 355 30.80 -1.02 0.14
C ASN A 355 30.90 0.07 1.20
N GLU A 356 29.78 0.67 1.61
CA GLU A 356 29.77 1.62 2.72
C GLU A 356 30.16 0.92 4.03
N ILE A 357 29.63 -0.27 4.31
CA ILE A 357 30.03 -1.08 5.48
C ILE A 357 31.54 -1.32 5.50
N VAL A 358 32.12 -1.72 4.37
CA VAL A 358 33.58 -1.93 4.24
C VAL A 358 34.38 -0.65 4.54
N LYS A 359 33.80 0.53 4.26
CA LYS A 359 34.45 1.82 4.47
C LYS A 359 34.43 2.26 5.94
N VAL A 360 33.32 2.04 6.64
CA VAL A 360 33.06 2.62 7.97
C VAL A 360 33.28 1.65 9.13
N VAL A 361 33.10 0.35 8.92
CA VAL A 361 33.24 -0.69 9.94
C VAL A 361 34.70 -1.18 10.00
N PRO A 362 35.26 -1.46 11.20
CA PRO A 362 36.63 -1.96 11.35
C PRO A 362 36.90 -3.22 10.51
N ALA A 363 38.09 -3.30 9.92
CA ALA A 363 38.45 -4.35 8.96
C ALA A 363 38.30 -5.78 9.54
N GLU A 364 38.61 -5.97 10.83
CA GLU A 364 38.43 -7.26 11.51
C GLU A 364 36.96 -7.65 11.64
N ALA A 365 36.09 -6.69 11.95
CA ALA A 365 34.65 -6.90 11.98
C ALA A 365 34.08 -7.16 10.58
N VAL A 366 34.54 -6.42 9.56
CA VAL A 366 34.18 -6.68 8.15
C VAL A 366 34.58 -8.09 7.73
N ALA A 367 35.74 -8.59 8.15
CA ALA A 367 36.18 -9.96 7.87
C ALA A 367 35.26 -11.00 8.49
N LYS A 368 34.70 -10.75 9.68
CA LYS A 368 33.65 -11.57 10.29
C LYS A 368 32.33 -11.46 9.54
N LEU A 369 31.88 -10.25 9.22
CA LEU A 369 30.62 -10.01 8.49
C LEU A 369 30.59 -10.69 7.12
N ARG A 370 31.72 -10.76 6.40
CA ARG A 370 31.82 -11.48 5.11
C ARG A 370 31.60 -13.00 5.21
N GLN A 371 31.63 -13.57 6.42
CA GLN A 371 31.28 -14.97 6.68
C GLN A 371 29.76 -15.18 6.80
N VAL A 372 28.97 -14.11 6.81
CA VAL A 372 27.51 -14.17 6.81
C VAL A 372 27.02 -14.33 5.37
N PRO A 373 26.35 -15.46 5.03
CA PRO A 373 25.79 -15.63 3.70
C PRO A 373 24.57 -14.72 3.53
N LEU A 374 24.50 -14.09 2.37
CA LEU A 374 23.37 -13.24 1.98
C LEU A 374 22.51 -13.97 0.96
N TRP A 375 21.20 -13.86 1.09
CA TRP A 375 20.25 -14.59 0.27
C TRP A 375 19.24 -13.63 -0.35
N PHE A 376 19.07 -13.71 -1.66
CA PHE A 376 17.96 -13.09 -2.35
C PHE A 376 16.93 -14.17 -2.67
N SER A 377 15.77 -14.05 -2.02
CA SER A 377 14.66 -14.98 -2.16
C SER A 377 13.44 -14.29 -2.77
N PRO A 378 12.57 -15.03 -3.50
CA PRO A 378 11.24 -14.54 -3.84
C PRO A 378 10.44 -14.19 -2.59
N GLU A 379 9.45 -13.31 -2.75
CA GLU A 379 8.49 -12.98 -1.70
C GLU A 379 7.68 -14.22 -1.31
N TYR A 380 7.45 -14.39 -0.01
CA TYR A 380 6.61 -15.48 0.51
C TYR A 380 5.14 -15.07 0.53
N PRO A 381 4.20 -15.90 0.04
CA PRO A 381 2.78 -15.59 0.06
C PRO A 381 2.27 -15.20 1.45
N GLY A 382 1.60 -14.06 1.56
CA GLY A 382 1.03 -13.58 2.83
C GLY A 382 2.05 -13.03 3.83
N VAL A 383 3.34 -12.99 3.49
CA VAL A 383 4.40 -12.42 4.33
C VAL A 383 4.86 -11.10 3.70
N ALA A 384 4.97 -10.06 4.52
CA ALA A 384 5.48 -8.78 4.04
C ALA A 384 6.95 -8.91 3.60
N PRO A 385 7.33 -8.41 2.41
CA PRO A 385 8.71 -8.40 1.96
C PRO A 385 9.60 -7.60 2.91
N LYS A 386 10.73 -8.18 3.34
CA LYS A 386 11.69 -7.55 4.25
C LYS A 386 13.11 -8.08 4.05
N ALA A 387 14.06 -7.41 4.68
CA ALA A 387 15.33 -8.01 5.06
C ALA A 387 15.17 -8.68 6.43
N GLU A 388 15.79 -9.82 6.66
CA GLU A 388 15.77 -10.48 7.97
C GLU A 388 16.97 -11.41 8.18
N TYR A 389 17.53 -11.39 9.39
CA TYR A 389 18.51 -12.36 9.86
C TYR A 389 17.85 -13.62 10.44
N HIS A 390 18.39 -14.79 10.12
CA HIS A 390 17.90 -16.09 10.58
C HIS A 390 18.86 -16.74 11.59
N PRO A 391 18.57 -16.74 12.91
CA PRO A 391 19.51 -17.27 13.90
C PRO A 391 19.60 -18.80 13.92
N ASP A 392 18.55 -19.51 13.48
CA ASP A 392 18.54 -20.97 13.49
C ASP A 392 17.67 -21.56 12.37
N ALA A 393 17.84 -22.86 12.14
CA ALA A 393 17.15 -23.62 11.11
C ALA A 393 15.73 -24.08 11.51
N GLY A 394 15.40 -24.05 12.80
CA GLY A 394 14.11 -24.54 13.32
C GLY A 394 12.96 -23.68 12.80
N TRP A 395 13.03 -22.36 13.02
CA TRP A 395 12.01 -21.44 12.52
C TRP A 395 11.88 -21.48 11.00
N LEU A 396 13.02 -21.56 10.29
CA LEU A 396 13.05 -21.69 8.82
C LEU A 396 12.27 -22.93 8.37
N LYS A 397 12.53 -24.08 8.99
CA LYS A 397 11.84 -25.33 8.68
C LYS A 397 10.34 -25.24 8.95
N ASP A 398 9.95 -24.71 10.09
CA ASP A 398 8.54 -24.60 10.51
C ASP A 398 7.73 -23.65 9.63
N ASN A 399 8.41 -22.71 8.96
CA ASN A 399 7.80 -21.76 8.03
C ASN A 399 8.04 -22.12 6.55
N GLY A 400 8.45 -23.37 6.26
CA GLY A 400 8.62 -23.86 4.89
C GLY A 400 9.74 -23.17 4.11
N ARG A 401 10.74 -22.61 4.79
CA ARG A 401 11.89 -21.93 4.21
C ARG A 401 13.12 -22.85 4.15
N ASP A 402 14.08 -22.47 3.32
CA ASP A 402 15.33 -23.23 3.18
C ASP A 402 16.19 -23.09 4.44
N THR A 403 16.39 -24.20 5.15
CA THR A 403 17.20 -24.28 6.36
C THR A 403 18.67 -23.93 6.14
N ALA A 404 19.17 -23.96 4.89
CA ALA A 404 20.54 -23.53 4.56
C ALA A 404 20.77 -22.02 4.79
N MET A 405 19.69 -21.23 4.92
CA MET A 405 19.76 -19.80 5.21
C MET A 405 20.05 -19.50 6.69
N ALA A 406 20.06 -20.52 7.56
CA ALA A 406 20.41 -20.34 8.97
C ALA A 406 21.78 -19.67 9.13
N LYS A 407 21.86 -18.77 10.12
CA LYS A 407 22.99 -17.87 10.38
C LYS A 407 23.30 -16.91 9.21
N GLY A 408 22.36 -16.69 8.29
CA GLY A 408 22.43 -15.78 7.15
C GLY A 408 21.40 -14.66 7.19
N VAL A 409 21.54 -13.72 6.26
CA VAL A 409 20.57 -12.64 6.03
C VAL A 409 19.83 -12.90 4.74
N GLU A 410 18.51 -12.81 4.78
CA GLU A 410 17.62 -12.97 3.64
C GLU A 410 16.97 -11.65 3.24
N PHE A 411 16.95 -11.38 1.94
CA PHE A 411 16.28 -10.26 1.30
C PHE A 411 15.15 -10.79 0.43
N THR A 412 13.91 -10.64 0.90
CA THR A 412 12.69 -10.91 0.11
C THR A 412 12.13 -9.64 -0.54
N ASN A 413 12.60 -8.47 -0.12
CA ASN A 413 12.14 -7.15 -0.55
C ASN A 413 12.71 -6.66 -1.90
N VAL A 414 13.06 -7.55 -2.82
CA VAL A 414 13.73 -7.24 -4.10
C VAL A 414 13.02 -6.15 -4.89
N ARG A 415 11.68 -6.18 -4.95
CA ARG A 415 10.88 -5.22 -5.70
C ARG A 415 10.85 -3.82 -5.09
N ILE A 416 11.05 -3.73 -3.77
CA ILE A 416 10.92 -2.48 -3.01
C ILE A 416 12.25 -2.03 -2.39
N PHE A 417 13.35 -2.69 -2.76
CA PHE A 417 14.68 -2.49 -2.17
C PHE A 417 15.14 -1.04 -2.21
N GLU A 418 14.86 -0.32 -3.30
CA GLU A 418 15.16 1.11 -3.44
C GLU A 418 14.38 1.98 -2.46
N ARG A 419 13.08 1.68 -2.28
CA ARG A 419 12.23 2.39 -1.31
C ARG A 419 12.69 2.13 0.12
N GLU A 420 13.06 0.88 0.42
CA GLU A 420 13.64 0.54 1.73
C GLU A 420 14.98 1.22 1.94
N THR A 421 15.82 1.33 0.91
CA THR A 421 17.10 2.07 1.00
C THR A 421 16.87 3.56 1.24
N ALA A 422 15.82 4.15 0.66
CA ALA A 422 15.47 5.55 0.92
C ALA A 422 14.96 5.77 2.35
N ARG A 423 14.26 4.78 2.93
CA ARG A 423 13.77 4.80 4.31
C ARG A 423 14.89 4.56 5.33
N MET A 424 15.66 3.49 5.13
CA MET A 424 16.81 3.06 5.92
C MET A 424 18.05 3.02 5.03
N PRO A 425 18.92 4.05 5.06
CA PRO A 425 20.07 4.15 4.17
C PRO A 425 20.99 2.92 4.14
N ASN A 426 21.05 2.14 5.23
CA ASN A 426 21.85 0.92 5.29
C ASN A 426 21.18 -0.21 6.10
N PHE A 427 19.97 -0.62 5.72
CA PHE A 427 19.29 -1.75 6.37
C PHE A 427 20.06 -3.08 6.24
N ALA A 428 20.98 -3.24 5.28
CA ALA A 428 21.85 -4.40 5.24
C ALA A 428 22.79 -4.44 6.45
N LEU A 429 23.27 -3.29 6.94
CA LEU A 429 24.04 -3.21 8.18
C LEU A 429 23.21 -3.61 9.40
N HIS A 430 21.94 -3.23 9.45
CA HIS A 430 21.02 -3.63 10.52
C HIS A 430 20.97 -5.17 10.68
N GLU A 431 20.66 -5.89 9.59
CA GLU A 431 20.59 -7.35 9.62
C GLU A 431 21.97 -8.00 9.86
N LEU A 432 23.03 -7.40 9.32
CA LEU A 432 24.40 -7.84 9.60
C LEU A 432 24.81 -7.60 11.06
N ALA A 433 24.23 -6.62 11.74
CA ALA A 433 24.44 -6.39 13.17
C ALA A 433 23.78 -7.49 14.01
N HIS A 434 22.58 -7.96 13.65
CA HIS A 434 22.02 -9.18 14.25
C HIS A 434 22.93 -10.39 14.04
N ALA A 435 23.43 -10.57 12.82
CA ALA A 435 24.36 -11.65 12.51
C ALA A 435 25.65 -11.55 13.33
N TYR A 436 26.16 -10.33 13.54
CA TYR A 436 27.37 -10.11 14.33
C TYR A 436 27.15 -10.41 15.81
N HIS A 437 26.03 -9.93 16.35
CA HIS A 437 25.60 -10.17 17.72
C HIS A 437 25.46 -11.67 18.00
N ASP A 438 24.74 -12.41 17.16
CA ASP A 438 24.53 -13.85 17.33
C ASP A 438 25.83 -14.66 17.17
N ARG A 439 26.62 -14.36 16.13
CA ARG A 439 27.72 -15.26 15.71
C ARG A 439 29.07 -14.95 16.31
N PHE A 440 29.35 -13.69 16.65
CA PHE A 440 30.71 -13.24 16.94
C PHE A 440 30.89 -12.54 18.28
N LEU A 441 29.79 -12.21 18.98
CA LEU A 441 29.86 -11.76 20.36
C LEU A 441 29.83 -12.94 21.31
N SER A 442 30.53 -12.79 22.44
CA SER A 442 30.47 -13.77 23.52
C SER A 442 29.03 -13.87 24.03
N GLY A 443 28.49 -15.09 24.10
CA GLY A 443 27.10 -15.34 24.49
C GLY A 443 26.06 -15.14 23.38
N GLY A 444 26.45 -14.74 22.16
CA GLY A 444 25.51 -14.49 21.07
C GLY A 444 24.45 -13.47 21.46
N PHE A 445 23.18 -13.73 21.14
CA PHE A 445 22.05 -12.92 21.60
C PHE A 445 21.84 -12.88 23.13
N ALA A 446 22.52 -13.74 23.89
CA ALA A 446 22.55 -13.69 25.35
C ALA A 446 23.75 -12.89 25.89
N ASN A 447 24.39 -12.04 25.08
CA ASN A 447 25.49 -11.19 25.52
C ASN A 447 25.05 -10.28 26.70
N ALA A 448 25.71 -10.48 27.85
CA ALA A 448 25.32 -9.81 29.09
C ALA A 448 25.54 -8.30 29.07
N GLU A 449 26.55 -7.80 28.33
CA GLU A 449 26.86 -6.38 28.24
C GLU A 449 25.79 -5.64 27.42
N VAL A 450 25.35 -6.21 26.30
CA VAL A 450 24.25 -5.69 25.48
C VAL A 450 22.94 -5.70 26.27
N ALA A 451 22.63 -6.79 26.97
CA ALA A 451 21.44 -6.88 27.81
C ALA A 451 21.46 -5.83 28.95
N ALA A 452 22.61 -5.63 29.60
CA ALA A 452 22.77 -4.64 30.67
C ALA A 452 22.65 -3.20 30.15
N ALA A 453 23.20 -2.89 28.98
CA ALA A 453 23.04 -1.59 28.34
C ALA A 453 21.58 -1.32 27.98
N PHE A 454 20.89 -2.30 27.39
CA PHE A 454 19.47 -2.19 27.05
C PHE A 454 18.59 -1.92 28.28
N GLU A 455 18.75 -2.68 29.37
CA GLU A 455 17.98 -2.44 30.59
C GLU A 455 18.29 -1.09 31.23
N ASN A 456 19.53 -0.61 31.10
CA ASN A 456 19.90 0.74 31.53
C ASN A 456 19.22 1.83 30.69
N ALA A 457 19.22 1.70 29.36
CA ALA A 457 18.52 2.63 28.46
C ALA A 457 17.01 2.69 28.77
N LYS A 458 16.38 1.53 29.01
CA LYS A 458 14.98 1.44 29.46
C LYS A 458 14.74 2.13 30.80
N ALA A 459 15.60 1.89 31.79
CA ALA A 459 15.48 2.53 33.11
C ALA A 459 15.62 4.05 33.03
N MET A 460 16.39 4.56 32.07
CA MET A 460 16.56 5.99 31.80
C MET A 460 15.45 6.59 30.92
N GLY A 461 14.53 5.76 30.40
CA GLY A 461 13.48 6.20 29.48
C GLY A 461 14.00 6.69 28.13
N LEU A 462 15.22 6.28 27.75
CA LEU A 462 15.76 6.59 26.43
C LEU A 462 14.91 5.89 25.36
N TYR A 463 14.86 6.47 24.17
CA TYR A 463 14.18 5.92 23.00
C TYR A 463 12.64 5.77 23.09
N GLU A 464 12.01 6.10 24.22
CA GLU A 464 10.56 5.96 24.42
C GLU A 464 9.71 6.94 23.57
N ASN A 465 10.30 8.08 23.18
CA ASN A 465 9.63 9.07 22.33
C ASN A 465 10.66 9.92 21.57
N VAL A 466 11.20 9.36 20.49
CA VAL A 466 12.25 9.97 19.68
C VAL A 466 11.75 10.30 18.28
N GLN A 467 12.44 11.21 17.61
CA GLN A 467 12.10 11.55 16.23
C GLN A 467 12.40 10.37 15.31
N ARG A 468 11.50 10.08 14.38
CA ARG A 468 11.73 9.22 13.23
C ARG A 468 11.66 10.04 11.96
N THR A 469 12.50 9.72 10.98
CA THR A 469 12.49 10.32 9.64
C THR A 469 12.08 9.26 8.62
N PHE A 470 11.16 9.60 7.72
CA PHE A 470 10.74 8.73 6.63
C PHE A 470 11.52 9.06 5.34
N GLY A 471 11.61 8.10 4.42
CA GLY A 471 12.34 8.27 3.16
C GLY A 471 11.79 9.36 2.22
N ASP A 472 10.60 9.91 2.52
CA ASP A 472 9.99 11.05 1.82
C ASP A 472 10.22 12.40 2.53
N GLY A 473 11.03 12.42 3.59
CA GLY A 473 11.37 13.61 4.37
C GLY A 473 10.37 13.96 5.49
N ARG A 474 9.25 13.23 5.62
CA ARG A 474 8.35 13.40 6.76
C ARG A 474 9.02 12.97 8.06
N THR A 475 8.52 13.47 9.18
CA THR A 475 8.99 13.09 10.52
C THR A 475 7.82 12.80 11.46
N SER A 476 8.03 11.90 12.42
CA SER A 476 7.12 11.59 13.53
C SER A 476 7.91 11.56 14.85
N LYS A 477 7.20 11.52 15.99
CA LYS A 477 7.77 11.10 17.27
C LYS A 477 7.06 9.86 17.75
N GLU A 478 7.83 8.82 18.06
CA GLU A 478 7.32 7.54 18.53
C GLU A 478 8.39 6.77 19.31
N ARG A 479 8.00 5.66 19.93
CA ARG A 479 8.93 4.74 20.58
C ARG A 479 9.84 4.11 19.52
N ALA A 480 11.15 4.24 19.70
CA ALA A 480 12.13 3.72 18.73
C ALA A 480 12.05 2.19 18.66
N TYR A 481 12.33 1.66 17.47
CA TYR A 481 12.36 0.21 17.26
C TYR A 481 13.40 -0.50 18.14
N ALA A 482 14.47 0.21 18.49
CA ALA A 482 15.49 -0.18 19.45
C ALA A 482 14.92 -0.68 20.79
N MET A 483 13.74 -0.22 21.23
CA MET A 483 13.12 -0.63 22.50
C MET A 483 12.32 -1.93 22.45
N THR A 484 12.34 -2.63 21.32
CA THR A 484 11.64 -3.91 21.17
C THR A 484 12.32 -5.01 22.01
N ASN A 485 13.64 -5.16 21.89
CA ASN A 485 14.43 -6.13 22.64
C ASN A 485 15.95 -5.76 22.54
N PRO A 486 16.84 -6.42 23.29
CA PRO A 486 18.29 -6.13 23.25
C PRO A 486 18.94 -6.31 21.86
N MET A 487 18.40 -7.17 21.01
CA MET A 487 18.94 -7.43 19.67
C MET A 487 18.66 -6.24 18.74
N GLU A 488 17.44 -5.71 18.79
CA GLU A 488 17.04 -4.51 18.03
C GLU A 488 17.75 -3.27 18.54
N TYR A 489 17.89 -3.12 19.86
CA TYR A 489 18.69 -2.05 20.46
C TYR A 489 20.12 -2.03 19.92
N PHE A 490 20.76 -3.22 19.85
CA PHE A 490 22.10 -3.35 19.29
C PHE A 490 22.16 -3.00 17.81
N ALA A 491 21.23 -3.51 16.99
CA ALA A 491 21.22 -3.28 15.54
C ALA A 491 20.97 -1.81 15.18
N GLU A 492 19.93 -1.20 15.76
CA GLU A 492 19.56 0.21 15.55
C GLU A 492 20.70 1.17 15.96
N CYS A 493 21.31 0.94 17.12
CA CYS A 493 22.42 1.79 17.57
C CYS A 493 23.70 1.54 16.75
N THR A 494 23.89 0.33 16.19
CA THR A 494 24.98 0.04 15.24
C THR A 494 24.83 0.87 13.97
N GLU A 495 23.60 1.05 13.46
CA GLU A 495 23.34 1.94 12.32
C GLU A 495 23.70 3.38 12.64
N SER A 496 23.31 3.91 13.80
CA SER A 496 23.70 5.27 14.21
C SER A 496 25.22 5.41 14.36
N TYR A 497 25.89 4.38 14.87
CA TYR A 497 27.34 4.41 15.13
C TYR A 497 28.20 4.40 13.86
N PHE A 498 27.81 3.63 12.83
CA PHE A 498 28.59 3.47 11.61
C PHE A 498 28.01 4.19 10.38
N ALA A 499 26.71 4.46 10.37
CA ALA A 499 25.98 5.00 9.23
C ALA A 499 24.95 6.05 9.68
N LYS A 500 23.75 6.01 9.11
CA LYS A 500 22.63 6.88 9.47
C LYS A 500 21.39 6.05 9.77
N ASN A 501 20.84 6.22 10.96
CA ASN A 501 19.59 5.60 11.39
C ASN A 501 18.36 6.43 10.93
N ASP A 502 17.19 5.80 10.77
CA ASP A 502 15.89 6.44 10.55
C ASP A 502 15.21 6.89 11.87
N PHE A 503 15.65 6.39 13.03
CA PHE A 503 15.31 6.90 14.36
C PHE A 503 16.43 7.73 14.99
N TYR A 504 16.05 8.76 15.76
CA TYR A 504 17.01 9.52 16.56
C TYR A 504 17.50 8.64 17.74
N PRO A 505 18.81 8.63 18.04
CA PRO A 505 19.89 9.40 17.42
C PRO A 505 20.26 8.91 16.02
N PHE A 506 20.33 9.82 15.04
CA PHE A 506 20.52 9.44 13.63
C PHE A 506 21.98 9.14 13.31
N THR A 507 22.92 9.74 14.04
CA THR A 507 24.36 9.71 13.78
C THR A 507 25.16 9.35 15.02
N ARG A 508 26.45 9.00 14.84
CA ARG A 508 27.35 8.62 15.94
C ARG A 508 27.52 9.74 16.95
N ASP A 509 27.65 10.98 16.50
CA ASP A 509 27.82 12.14 17.38
C ASP A 509 26.58 12.40 18.24
N GLU A 510 25.39 12.14 17.69
CA GLU A 510 24.13 12.21 18.43
C GLU A 510 24.01 11.04 19.39
N LEU A 511 24.36 9.82 18.97
CA LEU A 511 24.36 8.63 19.83
C LEU A 511 25.32 8.83 21.01
N ASN A 512 26.51 9.36 20.79
CA ASN A 512 27.48 9.62 21.85
C ASN A 512 26.97 10.61 22.91
N LYS A 513 26.13 11.57 22.51
CA LYS A 513 25.53 12.54 23.43
C LYS A 513 24.27 12.01 24.11
N TYR A 514 23.50 11.18 23.41
CA TYR A 514 22.20 10.70 23.85
C TYR A 514 22.29 9.42 24.69
N ASP A 515 23.11 8.47 24.25
CA ASP A 515 23.40 7.20 24.90
C ASP A 515 24.91 6.90 24.81
N THR A 516 25.67 7.62 25.65
CA THR A 516 27.13 7.49 25.72
C THR A 516 27.55 6.05 26.05
N ARG A 517 26.82 5.39 26.95
CA ARG A 517 27.10 4.00 27.35
C ARG A 517 27.01 3.05 26.16
N MET A 518 25.98 3.21 25.32
CA MET A 518 25.87 2.39 24.12
C MET A 518 26.99 2.68 23.12
N THR A 519 27.40 3.94 22.99
CA THR A 519 28.52 4.32 22.11
C THR A 519 29.83 3.67 22.55
N GLU A 520 30.14 3.70 23.84
CA GLU A 520 31.31 3.05 24.44
C GLU A 520 31.25 1.53 24.25
N LEU A 521 30.08 0.92 24.47
CA LEU A 521 29.89 -0.50 24.29
C LEU A 521 30.07 -0.92 22.81
N LEU A 522 29.52 -0.16 21.86
CA LEU A 522 29.71 -0.43 20.43
C LEU A 522 31.18 -0.32 20.04
N GLN A 523 31.91 0.67 20.56
CA GLN A 523 33.35 0.79 20.35
C GLN A 523 34.11 -0.44 20.88
N GLN A 524 33.73 -0.96 22.04
CA GLN A 524 34.32 -2.18 22.62
C GLN A 524 34.02 -3.42 21.77
N LEU A 525 32.78 -3.59 21.31
CA LEU A 525 32.31 -4.82 20.66
C LEU A 525 32.66 -4.90 19.17
N TRP A 526 32.65 -3.77 18.47
CA TRP A 526 32.97 -3.67 17.05
C TRP A 526 34.40 -3.22 16.77
N GLY A 527 35.00 -2.45 17.69
CA GLY A 527 36.21 -1.66 17.46
C GLY A 527 35.90 -0.20 17.10
N GLU A 528 36.94 0.64 17.02
CA GLU A 528 36.79 2.06 16.70
C GLU A 528 36.40 2.30 15.23
N ALA A 529 35.29 2.99 14.99
CA ALA A 529 34.83 3.27 13.63
C ALA A 529 35.87 4.04 12.81
N GLN A 530 35.98 3.69 11.53
CA GLN A 530 36.92 4.32 10.64
C GLN A 530 36.42 5.72 10.25
N PRO A 531 37.27 6.76 10.25
CA PRO A 531 36.86 8.07 9.79
C PRO A 531 36.43 7.99 8.33
N ALA A 532 35.25 8.53 8.02
CA ALA A 532 34.79 8.63 6.64
C ALA A 532 35.84 9.38 5.82
N LYS A 533 36.56 8.66 4.93
CA LYS A 533 37.46 9.32 3.99
C LYS A 533 36.60 10.29 3.15
N ASN A 534 36.82 11.58 3.32
CA ASN A 534 36.20 12.63 2.52
C ASN A 534 36.59 12.41 1.04
N SER A 535 35.67 11.85 0.26
CA SER A 535 35.75 11.87 -1.20
C SER A 535 35.33 13.27 -1.67
N ARG A 536 36.29 14.01 -2.24
CA ARG A 536 36.02 15.23 -3.02
C ARG A 536 35.20 14.91 -4.27
#